data_AF-A0A2J1DS08-F1
#
_entry.id   AF-A0A2J1DS08-F1
#
_cell.length_a   1.000
_cell.length_b   1.000
_cell.length_c   1.000
_cell.angle_alpha   90.00
_cell.angle_beta   90.00
_cell.angle_gamma   90.00
#
_symmetry.space_group_name_H-M   'P 1'
#
loop_
_entity.id
_entity.type
_entity.pdbx_description
1 polymer ?
#
loop_
_entity_poly.entity_id
_entity_poly.type
_entity_poly.pdbx_seq_one_letter_code
_entity_poly.pdbx_strand_id
1 'polypeptide(L)'
;MEELGSSFGLDLIIVLVAAVLAGLLARRFKLPLLLGYLGAGIAIGPNGFGLVQSPGVIESMATVGVILLLFTLGLDFSLDELKRVGRVAVLGGLIQIIVTAGFGFLLGRSLGW
;
A
#
# COMPACT_ATOMS: atom_id res chain seq x y z
N MET A 1 -7.60 -30.36 -6.42
CA MET A 1 -6.91 -29.29 -7.20
C MET A 1 -7.89 -28.29 -7.80
N GLU A 2 -9.09 -28.70 -8.26
CA GLU A 2 -10.15 -27.77 -8.68
C GLU A 2 -10.75 -26.89 -7.56
N GLU A 3 -10.89 -27.42 -6.33
CA GLU A 3 -11.43 -26.66 -5.19
C GLU A 3 -10.52 -25.50 -4.70
N LEU A 4 -9.21 -25.59 -4.94
CA LEU A 4 -8.26 -24.52 -4.60
C LEU A 4 -8.25 -23.39 -5.65
N GLY A 5 -8.62 -23.71 -6.89
CA GLY A 5 -8.72 -22.72 -7.98
C GLY A 5 -9.99 -21.87 -7.88
N SER A 6 -11.10 -22.47 -7.44
CA SER A 6 -12.38 -21.75 -7.28
C SER A 6 -12.36 -20.78 -6.09
N SER A 7 -11.76 -21.14 -4.95
CA SER A 7 -11.64 -20.25 -3.80
C SER A 7 -10.73 -19.05 -4.09
N PHE A 8 -9.63 -19.25 -4.82
CA PHE A 8 -8.73 -18.16 -5.22
C PHE A 8 -9.42 -17.10 -6.09
N GLY A 9 -10.15 -17.55 -7.12
CA GLY A 9 -10.85 -16.63 -8.02
C GLY A 9 -11.91 -15.79 -7.28
N LEU A 10 -12.65 -16.42 -6.36
CA LEU A 10 -13.63 -15.72 -5.53
C LEU A 10 -12.98 -14.71 -4.57
N ASP A 11 -11.92 -15.09 -3.89
CA ASP A 11 -11.17 -14.20 -2.99
C ASP A 11 -10.67 -12.96 -3.75
N LEU A 12 -10.13 -13.13 -4.96
CA LEU A 12 -9.67 -12.02 -5.80
C LEU A 12 -10.83 -11.10 -6.24
N ILE A 13 -11.96 -11.68 -6.64
CA ILE A 13 -13.16 -10.90 -7.00
C ILE A 13 -13.65 -10.11 -5.79
N ILE A 14 -13.72 -10.72 -4.61
CA ILE A 14 -14.15 -10.05 -3.38
C ILE A 14 -13.22 -8.88 -3.06
N VAL A 15 -11.90 -9.08 -3.14
CA VAL A 15 -10.90 -8.01 -2.91
C VAL A 15 -11.07 -6.87 -3.90
N LEU A 16 -11.19 -7.17 -5.20
CA LEU A 16 -11.35 -6.15 -6.24
C LEU A 16 -12.65 -5.36 -6.07
N VAL A 17 -13.78 -6.05 -5.86
CA VAL A 17 -15.08 -5.41 -5.67
C VAL A 17 -15.07 -4.55 -4.41
N ALA A 18 -14.57 -5.06 -3.29
CA ALA A 18 -14.48 -4.32 -2.04
C ALA A 18 -13.58 -3.08 -2.18
N ALA A 19 -12.42 -3.20 -2.83
CA ALA A 19 -11.52 -2.08 -3.07
C ALA A 19 -12.17 -1.00 -3.95
N VAL A 20 -12.89 -1.38 -5.01
CA VAL A 20 -13.61 -0.43 -5.87
C VAL A 20 -14.72 0.28 -5.10
N LEU A 21 -15.55 -0.45 -4.36
CA LEU A 21 -16.65 0.14 -3.57
C LEU A 21 -16.11 1.09 -2.50
N ALA A 22 -15.10 0.67 -1.74
CA ALA A 22 -14.50 1.50 -0.70
C ALA A 22 -13.74 2.70 -1.28
N GLY A 23 -13.08 2.55 -2.43
CA GLY A 23 -12.43 3.64 -3.15
C GLY A 23 -13.43 4.69 -3.66
N LEU A 24 -14.58 4.25 -4.19
CA LEU A 24 -15.68 5.13 -4.57
C LEU A 24 -16.25 5.87 -3.36
N LEU A 25 -16.41 5.16 -2.24
CA LEU A 25 -16.88 5.75 -0.99
C LEU A 25 -15.90 6.78 -0.44
N ALA A 26 -14.60 6.46 -0.40
CA ALA A 26 -13.54 7.39 0.00
C ALA A 26 -13.54 8.64 -0.88
N ARG A 27 -13.66 8.48 -2.21
CA ARG A 27 -13.79 9.59 -3.16
C ARG A 27 -15.02 10.45 -2.86
N ARG A 28 -16.17 9.83 -2.53
CA ARG A 28 -17.41 10.55 -2.17
C ARG A 28 -17.28 11.40 -0.91
N PHE A 29 -16.45 10.95 0.04
CA PHE A 29 -16.10 11.68 1.26
C PHE A 29 -14.89 12.62 1.09
N LYS A 30 -14.34 12.76 -0.12
CA LYS A 30 -13.13 13.55 -0.41
C LYS A 30 -11.88 13.07 0.35
N LEU A 31 -11.85 11.78 0.68
CA LEU A 31 -10.69 11.13 1.29
C LEU A 31 -9.74 10.61 0.20
N PRO A 32 -8.43 10.48 0.50
CA PRO A 32 -7.50 9.78 -0.38
C PRO A 32 -7.97 8.35 -0.68
N LEU A 33 -7.92 7.93 -1.95
CA LEU A 33 -8.36 6.59 -2.37
C LEU A 33 -7.65 5.46 -1.62
N LEU A 34 -6.37 5.68 -1.29
CA LEU A 34 -5.57 4.73 -0.53
C LEU A 34 -6.23 4.35 0.80
N LEU A 35 -6.86 5.31 1.49
CA LEU A 35 -7.58 5.04 2.74
C LEU A 35 -8.79 4.11 2.50
N GLY A 36 -9.48 4.26 1.37
CA GLY A 36 -10.55 3.37 0.95
C GLY A 36 -10.04 1.94 0.75
N TYR A 37 -8.92 1.76 0.05
CA TYR A 37 -8.33 0.44 -0.19
C TYR A 37 -7.85 -0.23 1.10
N LEU A 38 -7.18 0.52 1.98
CA LEU A 38 -6.77 0.01 3.30
C LEU A 38 -7.98 -0.36 4.16
N GLY A 39 -9.01 0.49 4.18
CA GLY A 39 -10.26 0.22 4.88
C GLY A 39 -10.97 -1.02 4.36
N ALA A 40 -11.02 -1.22 3.04
CA ALA A 40 -11.55 -2.44 2.44
C ALA A 40 -10.78 -3.68 2.90
N GLY A 41 -9.44 -3.63 2.85
CA GLY A 41 -8.59 -4.74 3.29
C GLY A 41 -8.78 -5.11 4.76
N ILE A 42 -8.89 -4.11 5.64
CA ILE A 42 -9.20 -4.31 7.06
C ILE A 42 -10.59 -4.94 7.22
N ALA A 43 -11.58 -4.47 6.46
CA ALA A 43 -12.95 -4.94 6.56
C ALA A 43 -13.13 -6.37 6.03
N ILE A 44 -12.53 -6.74 4.90
CA ILE A 44 -12.72 -8.09 4.31
C ILE A 44 -11.70 -9.12 4.79
N GLY A 45 -10.61 -8.66 5.41
CA GLY A 45 -9.55 -9.50 5.93
C GLY A 45 -9.99 -10.33 7.15
N PRO A 46 -9.10 -11.19 7.66
CA PRO A 46 -9.42 -12.14 8.73
C PRO A 46 -9.83 -11.47 10.05
N ASN A 47 -9.36 -10.25 10.32
CA ASN A 47 -9.74 -9.47 11.51
C ASN A 47 -11.05 -8.66 11.32
N GLY A 48 -11.60 -8.63 10.11
CA GLY A 48 -12.87 -7.97 9.80
C GLY A 48 -14.00 -8.98 9.67
N PHE A 49 -14.61 -9.06 8.49
CA PHE A 49 -15.67 -10.01 8.15
C PHE A 49 -15.17 -11.40 7.78
N GLY A 50 -13.84 -11.61 7.65
CA GLY A 50 -13.26 -12.92 7.34
C GLY A 50 -13.67 -13.49 5.99
N LEU A 51 -14.03 -12.62 5.03
CA LEU A 51 -14.49 -13.01 3.69
C LEU A 51 -13.36 -13.59 2.84
N VAL A 52 -12.12 -13.21 3.17
CA VAL A 52 -10.89 -13.68 2.51
C VAL A 52 -10.14 -14.59 3.48
N GLN A 53 -10.04 -15.88 3.15
CA GLN A 53 -9.44 -16.89 4.03
C GLN A 53 -8.02 -17.31 3.64
N SER A 54 -7.56 -16.94 2.43
CA SER A 54 -6.22 -17.28 1.93
C SER A 54 -5.34 -16.04 1.70
N PRO A 55 -4.90 -15.33 2.76
CA PRO A 55 -4.11 -14.10 2.61
C PRO A 55 -2.78 -14.31 1.88
N GLY A 56 -2.13 -15.48 2.04
CA GLY A 56 -0.81 -15.73 1.44
C GLY A 56 -0.80 -15.72 -0.10
N VAL A 57 -1.90 -16.15 -0.74
CA VAL A 57 -1.99 -16.13 -2.21
C VAL A 57 -2.22 -14.71 -2.72
N ILE A 58 -3.07 -13.94 -2.04
CA ILE A 58 -3.30 -12.53 -2.36
C ILE A 58 -2.02 -11.71 -2.16
N GLU A 59 -1.25 -11.98 -1.11
CA GLU A 59 0.04 -11.32 -0.86
C GLU A 59 1.02 -11.57 -2.01
N SER A 60 1.09 -12.80 -2.53
CA SER A 60 1.94 -13.13 -3.68
C SER A 60 1.51 -12.36 -4.93
N MET A 61 0.20 -12.28 -5.19
CA MET A 61 -0.35 -11.48 -6.30
C MET A 61 -0.10 -9.98 -6.14
N ALA A 62 -0.27 -9.46 -4.92
CA ALA A 62 0.01 -8.06 -4.60
C ALA A 62 1.49 -7.73 -4.81
N THR A 63 2.38 -8.64 -4.44
CA THR A 63 3.83 -8.49 -4.66
C THR A 63 4.14 -8.39 -6.15
N VAL A 64 3.57 -9.26 -7.00
CA VAL A 64 3.71 -9.17 -8.45
C VAL A 64 3.16 -7.83 -8.97
N GLY A 65 1.98 -7.41 -8.50
CA GLY A 65 1.39 -6.12 -8.87
C GLY A 65 2.26 -4.92 -8.50
N VAL A 66 2.86 -4.92 -7.31
CA VAL A 66 3.78 -3.87 -6.86
C VAL A 66 5.08 -3.89 -7.68
N ILE A 67 5.62 -5.07 -8.00
CA ILE A 67 6.81 -5.18 -8.87
C ILE A 67 6.51 -4.57 -10.25
N LEU A 68 5.37 -4.92 -10.86
CA LEU A 68 4.95 -4.37 -12.15
C LEU A 68 4.75 -2.85 -12.07
N LEU A 69 4.13 -2.35 -11.00
CA LEU A 69 3.94 -0.91 -10.77
C LEU A 69 5.28 -0.17 -10.66
N LEU A 70 6.21 -0.69 -9.85
CA LEU A 70 7.53 -0.09 -9.68
C LEU A 70 8.38 -0.20 -10.95
N PHE A 71 8.20 -1.27 -11.72
CA PHE A 71 8.83 -1.42 -13.03
C PHE A 71 8.32 -0.37 -14.02
N THR A 72 7.00 -0.19 -14.14
CA THR A 72 6.40 0.87 -14.97
C THR A 72 6.86 2.25 -14.55
N LEU A 73 6.85 2.53 -13.24
CA LEU A 73 7.35 3.78 -12.69
C LEU A 73 8.85 3.98 -12.99
N GLY A 74 9.64 2.91 -13.02
CA GLY A 74 11.03 2.94 -13.48
C GLY A 74 11.20 3.23 -14.97
N LEU A 75 10.28 2.77 -15.82
CA LEU A 75 10.28 3.08 -17.26
C LEU A 75 9.85 4.52 -17.56
N ASP A 76 8.94 5.08 -16.75
CA ASP A 76 8.49 6.47 -16.88
C ASP A 76 9.57 7.48 -16.47
N PHE A 77 10.46 7.12 -15.53
CA PHE A 77 11.55 8.00 -15.11
C PHE A 77 12.74 7.98 -16.07
N SER A 78 13.00 9.12 -16.72
CA SER A 78 14.24 9.30 -17.48
C SER A 78 15.47 9.43 -16.57
N LEU A 79 16.64 9.00 -17.05
CA LEU A 79 17.90 9.17 -16.31
C LEU A 79 18.22 10.65 -16.02
N ASP A 80 17.78 11.56 -16.87
CA ASP A 80 17.99 13.00 -16.69
C ASP A 80 17.07 13.58 -15.61
N GLU A 81 15.82 13.10 -15.54
CA GLU A 81 14.91 13.43 -14.45
C GLU A 81 15.45 12.90 -13.12
N LEU A 82 15.94 11.65 -13.10
CA LEU A 82 16.58 11.07 -11.91
C LEU A 82 17.79 11.88 -11.45
N LYS A 83 18.65 12.36 -12.36
CA LYS A 83 19.77 13.24 -12.01
C LYS A 83 19.29 14.59 -11.46
N ARG A 84 18.26 15.17 -12.07
CA ARG A 84 17.68 16.46 -11.66
C ARG A 84 17.09 16.39 -10.25
N VAL A 85 16.34 15.34 -9.93
CA VAL A 85 15.74 15.18 -8.59
C VAL A 85 16.67 14.47 -7.61
N GLY A 86 17.69 13.75 -8.07
CA GLY A 86 18.51 12.84 -7.26
C GLY A 86 19.25 13.54 -6.12
N ARG A 87 19.81 14.73 -6.35
CA ARG A 87 20.48 15.49 -5.27
C ARG A 87 19.49 15.88 -4.16
N VAL A 88 18.27 16.31 -4.54
CA VAL A 88 17.22 16.69 -3.58
C VAL A 88 16.66 15.44 -2.89
N ALA A 89 16.46 14.35 -3.62
CA ALA A 89 15.98 13.08 -3.07
C ALA A 89 16.96 12.49 -2.04
N VAL A 90 18.27 12.49 -2.34
CA VAL A 90 19.29 11.94 -1.43
C VAL A 90 19.51 12.86 -0.24
N LEU A 91 19.83 14.14 -0.45
CA LEU A 91 20.13 15.04 0.67
C LEU A 91 18.88 15.38 1.47
N GLY A 92 17.79 15.72 0.78
CA GLY A 92 16.50 16.00 1.40
C GLY A 92 15.96 14.79 2.15
N GLY A 93 16.03 13.60 1.55
CA GLY A 93 15.64 12.34 2.20
C GLY A 93 16.48 12.03 3.44
N LEU A 94 17.82 12.16 3.36
CA LEU A 94 18.69 11.94 4.53
C LEU A 94 18.36 12.90 5.67
N ILE A 95 18.28 14.20 5.35
CA ILE A 95 17.98 15.24 6.34
C ILE A 95 16.59 15.00 6.93
N GLN A 96 15.59 14.70 6.09
CA GLN A 96 14.25 14.39 6.55
C GLN A 96 14.25 13.22 7.53
N ILE A 97 14.92 12.10 7.20
CA ILE A 97 14.99 10.92 8.07
C ILE A 97 15.65 11.27 9.41
N ILE A 98 16.79 11.96 9.40
CA ILE A 98 17.49 12.34 10.62
C ILE A 98 16.61 13.24 11.49
N VAL A 99 15.96 14.24 10.89
CA VAL A 99 15.11 15.17 11.61
C VAL A 99 13.86 14.49 12.17
N THR A 100 13.14 13.70 11.37
CA THR A 100 11.91 13.04 11.83
C THR A 100 12.21 11.95 12.86
N ALA A 101 13.27 11.18 12.67
CA ALA A 101 13.70 10.18 13.65
C ALA A 101 14.17 10.84 14.96
N GLY A 102 14.98 11.90 14.87
CA GLY A 102 15.44 12.67 16.03
C GLY A 102 14.27 13.30 16.79
N PHE A 103 13.32 13.90 16.08
CA PHE A 103 12.13 14.49 16.70
C PHE A 103 11.24 13.43 17.36
N GLY A 104 11.01 12.30 16.67
CA GLY A 104 10.29 11.15 17.23
C GLY A 104 10.95 10.59 18.48
N PHE A 105 12.28 10.46 18.49
CA PHE A 105 13.04 10.03 19.65
C PHE A 105 12.92 11.00 20.85
N LEU A 106 13.02 12.31 20.60
CA LEU A 106 12.87 13.33 21.64
C LEU A 106 11.46 13.35 22.23
N LEU A 107 10.43 13.22 21.38
CA LEU A 107 9.04 13.12 21.82
C LEU A 107 8.75 11.84 22.59
N GLY A 108 9.27 10.69 22.13
CA GLY A 108 9.15 9.44 22.86
C GLY A 108 9.72 9.57 24.27
N ARG A 109 10.94 10.12 24.36
CA ARG A 109 11.61 10.35 25.64
C ARG A 109 10.87 11.36 26.54
N SER A 110 10.24 12.40 25.99
CA SER A 110 9.46 13.37 26.79
C SER A 110 8.13 12.82 27.29
N LEU A 111 7.53 11.87 26.57
CA LEU A 111 6.33 11.14 26.96
C LEU A 111 6.61 9.97 27.92
N GLY A 112 7.89 9.71 28.26
CA GLY A 112 8.30 8.64 29.16
C GLY A 112 8.30 7.25 28.53
N TRP A 113 8.30 7.18 27.20
CA TRP A 113 8.47 5.97 26.41
C TRP A 113 9.96 5.63 26.19
#